data_AF-A0A2U8WQW3-F1
#
_entry.id   AF-A0A2U8WQW3-F1
#
_cell.length_a   1.000
_cell.length_b   1.000
_cell.length_c   1.000
_cell.angle_alpha   90.00
_cell.angle_beta   90.00
_cell.angle_gamma   90.00
#
_symmetry.space_group_name_H-M   'P 1'
#
loop_
_entity.id
_entity.type
_entity.pdbx_description
1 polymer ?
#
loop_
_entity_poly.entity_id
_entity_poly.type
_entity_poly.pdbx_seq_one_letter_code
_entity_poly.pdbx_strand_id
1 'polypeptide(L)'
;MPESIIVRSTNDFTIFLPSVTSVVRDRFTIAHELGHLFLHYAMIVRNFPGAMMIATRWVKEDNDDLKRAEWEANWFAAAFLMPAAKFKKCLEENDGHVNVVAVQFGVSPKAAEVRAQSLGLFVYA
;
A
#
# COMPACT_ATOMS: atom_id res chain seq x y z
N MET A 1 9.51 10.69 11.09
CA MET A 1 8.69 9.74 11.86
C MET A 1 8.56 8.47 11.02
N PRO A 2 8.51 7.26 11.61
CA PRO A 2 8.12 6.07 10.84
C PRO A 2 6.79 6.36 10.15
N GLU A 3 6.61 5.86 8.92
CA GLU A 3 5.34 5.96 8.18
C GLU A 3 4.21 5.44 9.11
N SER A 4 3.20 6.28 9.35
CA SER A 4 2.13 6.00 10.32
C SER A 4 0.82 6.70 9.97
N ILE A 5 -0.29 6.10 10.44
CA ILE A 5 -1.64 6.67 10.41
C ILE A 5 -2.21 6.70 11.83
N ILE A 6 -2.99 7.74 12.13
CA ILE A 6 -3.86 7.82 13.30
C ILE A 6 -5.30 7.90 12.81
N VAL A 7 -6.14 6.94 13.21
CA VAL A 7 -7.55 6.86 12.82
C VAL A 7 -8.44 7.04 14.03
N ARG A 8 -9.24 8.11 14.02
CA ARG A 8 -10.25 8.43 15.04
C ARG A 8 -11.66 8.00 14.60
N SER A 9 -11.94 8.10 13.31
CA SER A 9 -13.11 7.52 12.65
C SER A 9 -12.80 7.27 11.17
N THR A 10 -13.71 6.64 10.43
CA THR A 10 -13.52 6.42 8.98
C THR A 10 -13.30 7.71 8.19
N ASN A 11 -13.84 8.83 8.68
CA ASN A 11 -13.77 10.14 8.01
C ASN A 11 -12.92 11.14 8.79
N ASP A 12 -12.26 10.72 9.87
CA ASP A 12 -11.35 11.54 10.68
C ASP A 12 -10.08 10.75 10.98
N PHE A 13 -9.06 10.99 10.17
CA PHE A 13 -7.76 10.36 10.29
C PHE A 13 -6.65 11.29 9.80
N THR A 14 -5.42 10.97 10.19
CA THR A 14 -4.21 11.71 9.82
C THR A 14 -3.15 10.72 9.36
N ILE A 15 -2.64 10.92 8.14
CA ILE A 15 -1.51 10.17 7.58
C ILE A 15 -0.25 11.02 7.70
N PHE A 16 0.83 10.42 8.19
CA PHE A 16 2.12 11.08 8.36
C PHE A 16 3.12 10.58 7.32
N LEU A 17 3.67 11.51 6.55
CA LEU A 17 4.71 11.22 5.56
C LEU A 17 6.09 11.64 6.08
N PRO A 18 7.17 10.97 5.64
CA PRO A 18 8.53 11.44 5.86
C PRO A 18 8.72 12.85 5.27
N SER A 19 9.59 13.66 5.89
CA SER A 19 9.87 15.02 5.39
C SER A 19 10.74 15.06 4.14
N VAL A 20 11.48 13.98 3.86
CA VAL A 20 12.40 13.86 2.71
C VAL A 20 12.19 12.51 2.04
N THR A 21 11.49 12.52 0.91
CA THR A 21 10.97 11.34 0.21
C THR A 21 10.53 11.75 -1.20
N SER A 22 10.31 10.79 -2.09
CA SER A 22 9.82 11.08 -3.44
C SER A 22 8.30 11.04 -3.50
N VAL A 23 7.70 11.80 -4.43
CA VAL A 23 6.24 11.79 -4.67
C VAL A 23 5.71 10.37 -4.90
N VAL A 24 6.49 9.55 -5.61
CA VAL A 24 6.16 8.15 -5.89
C VAL A 24 6.09 7.31 -4.62
N ARG A 25 7.04 7.52 -3.70
CA ARG A 25 7.06 6.84 -2.40
C ARG A 25 5.89 7.31 -1.54
N ASP A 26 5.63 8.60 -1.51
CA ASP A 26 4.51 9.19 -0.75
C ASP A 26 3.17 8.67 -1.23
N ARG A 27 2.99 8.56 -2.55
CA ARG A 27 1.78 7.98 -3.15
C ARG A 27 1.55 6.55 -2.68
N PHE A 28 2.63 5.76 -2.59
CA PHE A 28 2.56 4.40 -2.08
C PHE A 28 2.28 4.36 -0.57
N THR A 29 2.97 5.18 0.22
CA THR A 29 2.74 5.29 1.66
C THR A 29 1.29 5.69 1.97
N ILE A 30 0.74 6.70 1.30
CA ILE A 30 -0.67 7.09 1.47
C ILE A 30 -1.59 5.90 1.17
N ALA A 31 -1.37 5.19 0.06
CA ALA A 31 -2.19 4.04 -0.30
C ALA A 31 -2.07 2.88 0.71
N HIS A 32 -0.88 2.68 1.28
CA HIS A 32 -0.62 1.69 2.32
C HIS A 32 -1.39 2.04 3.60
N GLU A 33 -1.32 3.29 4.06
CA GLU A 33 -2.05 3.74 5.24
C GLU A 33 -3.58 3.70 5.04
N LEU A 34 -4.05 3.98 3.82
CA LEU A 34 -5.45 3.74 3.46
C LEU A 34 -5.81 2.25 3.53
N GLY A 35 -4.88 1.36 3.21
CA GLY A 35 -5.05 -0.08 3.44
C GLY A 35 -5.32 -0.41 4.90
N HIS A 36 -4.56 0.16 5.84
CA HIS A 36 -4.84 0.00 7.27
C HIS A 36 -6.23 0.52 7.65
N LEU A 37 -6.59 1.70 7.15
CA LEU A 37 -7.91 2.30 7.40
C LEU A 37 -9.05 1.38 6.93
N PHE A 38 -8.99 0.90 5.68
CA PHE A 38 -10.10 0.15 5.09
C PHE A 38 -10.16 -1.32 5.50
N LEU A 39 -9.02 -1.95 5.79
CA LEU A 39 -8.96 -3.38 6.12
C LEU A 39 -9.00 -3.63 7.64
N HIS A 40 -8.33 -2.80 8.44
CA HIS A 40 -8.05 -3.15 9.84
C HIS A 40 -8.85 -2.33 10.86
N TYR A 41 -9.16 -1.06 10.56
CA TYR A 41 -9.82 -0.18 11.53
C TYR A 41 -11.19 -0.71 12.01
N ALA A 42 -11.99 -1.28 11.11
CA ALA A 42 -13.30 -1.84 11.46
C ALA A 42 -13.19 -2.98 12.49
N MET A 43 -12.14 -3.80 12.42
CA MET A 43 -11.88 -4.85 13.41
C MET A 43 -11.49 -4.27 14.77
N ILE A 44 -10.68 -3.21 14.79
CA ILE A 44 -10.31 -2.52 16.03
C ILE A 44 -11.54 -1.96 16.73
N VAL A 45 -12.41 -1.24 16.01
CA VAL A 45 -13.65 -0.67 16.58
C VAL A 45 -14.59 -1.75 17.11
N ARG A 46 -14.70 -2.89 16.40
CA ARG A 46 -15.53 -4.01 16.83
C ARG A 46 -15.04 -4.67 18.12
N ASN A 47 -13.73 -4.87 18.25
CA ASN A 47 -13.13 -5.53 19.40
C ASN A 47 -12.90 -4.58 20.59
N PHE A 48 -12.70 -3.30 20.31
CA PHE A 48 -12.41 -2.24 21.27
C PHE A 48 -13.25 -0.99 20.95
N PRO A 49 -14.54 -0.97 21.30
CA PRO A 49 -15.41 0.17 21.01
C PRO A 49 -14.86 1.49 21.58
N GLY A 50 -14.79 2.52 20.73
CA GLY A 50 -14.25 3.84 21.09
C GLY A 50 -12.72 3.96 21.02
N ALA A 51 -12.00 2.90 20.69
CA ALA A 51 -10.55 2.97 20.49
C ALA A 51 -10.17 3.65 19.17
N MET A 52 -9.07 4.40 19.20
CA MET A 52 -8.37 4.85 18.00
C MET A 52 -7.46 3.74 17.49
N MET A 53 -7.19 3.71 16.18
CA MET A 53 -6.15 2.86 15.62
C MET A 53 -4.92 3.71 15.29
N ILE A 54 -3.76 3.18 15.64
CA ILE A 54 -2.47 3.73 15.26
C ILE A 54 -1.69 2.60 14.59
N ALA A 55 -1.37 2.74 13.32
CA ALA A 55 -0.41 1.85 12.65
C ALA A 55 0.94 2.55 12.59
N THR A 56 2.01 1.84 12.92
CA THR A 56 3.37 2.37 12.85
C THR A 56 4.25 1.36 12.16
N ARG A 57 5.19 1.83 11.33
CA ARG A 57 6.16 0.98 10.65
C ARG A 57 7.05 0.12 11.56
N TRP A 58 7.13 0.40 12.87
CA TRP A 58 7.87 -0.43 13.83
C TRP A 58 6.97 -1.58 14.31
N VAL A 59 6.85 -2.60 13.47
CA VAL A 59 6.36 -3.89 13.94
C VAL A 59 7.43 -4.46 14.85
N LYS A 60 7.10 -4.74 16.12
CA LYS A 60 7.94 -5.62 16.91
C LYS A 60 7.93 -6.98 16.21
N GLU A 61 9.11 -7.50 15.87
CA GLU A 61 9.27 -8.72 15.08
C GLU A 61 8.63 -9.97 15.71
N ASP A 62 8.17 -9.89 16.96
CA ASP A 62 7.52 -10.96 17.71
C ASP A 62 5.99 -11.01 17.56
N ASN A 63 5.37 -10.13 16.77
CA ASN A 63 3.92 -10.12 16.58
C ASN A 63 3.50 -10.44 15.14
N ASP A 64 2.99 -11.65 14.93
CA ASP A 64 2.59 -12.13 13.60
C ASP A 64 1.33 -11.46 13.03
N ASP A 65 0.40 -11.03 13.89
CA ASP A 65 -0.79 -10.30 13.45
C ASP A 65 -0.42 -8.92 12.88
N LEU A 66 0.54 -8.23 13.49
CA LEU A 66 1.05 -6.96 12.98
C LEU A 66 1.77 -7.15 11.64
N LYS A 67 2.63 -8.17 11.50
CA LYS A 67 3.29 -8.47 10.21
C LYS A 67 2.27 -8.74 9.11
N ARG A 68 1.24 -9.52 9.42
CA ARG A 68 0.16 -9.83 8.49
C ARG A 68 -0.58 -8.56 8.07
N ALA A 69 -0.93 -7.69 9.00
CA ALA A 69 -1.59 -6.42 8.69
C ALA A 69 -0.73 -5.54 7.75
N GLU A 70 0.59 -5.46 7.96
CA GLU A 70 1.49 -4.73 7.04
C GLU A 70 1.53 -5.35 5.64
N TRP A 71 1.51 -6.69 5.52
CA TRP A 71 1.44 -7.35 4.23
C TRP A 71 0.12 -7.09 3.52
N GLU A 72 -0.99 -7.16 4.24
CA GLU A 72 -2.34 -6.87 3.73
C GLU A 72 -2.45 -5.41 3.27
N ALA A 73 -1.89 -4.45 4.02
CA ALA A 73 -1.81 -3.05 3.63
C ALA A 73 -0.94 -2.82 2.38
N ASN A 74 0.19 -3.52 2.25
CA ASN A 74 1.01 -3.49 1.04
C ASN A 74 0.29 -4.05 -0.19
N TRP A 75 -0.43 -5.17 -0.04
CA TRP A 75 -1.25 -5.75 -1.11
C TRP A 75 -2.39 -4.82 -1.52
N PHE A 76 -3.04 -4.19 -0.55
CA PHE A 76 -4.04 -3.15 -0.80
C PHE A 76 -3.44 -2.01 -1.61
N ALA A 77 -2.32 -1.43 -1.16
CA ALA A 77 -1.68 -0.31 -1.84
C ALA A 77 -1.33 -0.65 -3.29
N ALA A 78 -0.72 -1.82 -3.53
CA ALA A 78 -0.39 -2.28 -4.87
C ALA A 78 -1.66 -2.44 -5.75
N ALA A 79 -2.72 -3.03 -5.22
CA ALA A 79 -3.96 -3.24 -5.97
C ALA A 79 -4.76 -1.95 -6.22
N PHE A 80 -4.76 -1.04 -5.25
CA PHE A 80 -5.41 0.26 -5.33
C PHE A 80 -4.73 1.17 -6.35
N LEU A 81 -3.39 1.23 -6.31
CA LEU A 81 -2.60 2.05 -7.20
C LEU A 81 -2.46 1.46 -8.60
N MET A 82 -2.49 0.13 -8.72
CA MET A 82 -2.37 -0.60 -9.98
C MET A 82 -3.51 -1.63 -10.13
N PRO A 83 -4.74 -1.20 -10.49
CA PRO A 83 -5.88 -2.10 -10.67
C PRO A 83 -5.57 -3.16 -11.73
N ALA A 84 -5.89 -4.43 -11.44
CA ALA A 84 -5.40 -5.57 -12.21
C ALA A 84 -5.69 -5.48 -13.72
N ALA A 85 -6.92 -5.13 -14.10
CA ALA A 85 -7.31 -5.00 -15.51
C ALA A 85 -6.54 -3.87 -16.22
N LYS A 86 -6.37 -2.71 -15.57
CA LYS A 86 -5.63 -1.57 -16.12
C LYS A 86 -4.14 -1.90 -16.23
N PHE A 87 -3.59 -2.56 -15.22
CA PHE A 87 -2.18 -2.93 -15.17
C PHE A 87 -1.83 -3.96 -16.26
N LYS A 88 -2.64 -5.01 -16.41
CA LYS A 88 -2.46 -6.02 -17.48
C LYS A 88 -2.48 -5.38 -18.86
N LYS A 89 -3.51 -4.58 -19.14
CA LYS A 89 -3.64 -3.86 -20.42
C LYS A 89 -2.43 -2.96 -20.68
N CYS A 90 -2.03 -2.16 -19.71
CA CYS A 90 -0.86 -1.27 -19.84
C CYS A 90 0.43 -2.06 -20.07
N LEU A 91 0.63 -3.20 -19.39
CA LEU A 91 1.80 -4.04 -19.58
C LEU A 91 1.84 -4.66 -20.98
N GLU A 92 0.70 -5.14 -21.48
CA GLU A 92 0.55 -5.65 -22.85
C GLU A 92 0.83 -4.56 -23.90
N GLU A 93 0.31 -3.34 -23.71
CA GLU A 93 0.53 -2.20 -24.61
C GLU A 93 1.98 -1.69 -24.63
N ASN A 94 2.80 -2.07 -23.64
CA ASN A 94 4.21 -1.68 -23.54
C ASN A 94 5.15 -2.90 -23.66
N ASP A 95 4.72 -3.98 -24.32
CA ASP A 95 5.53 -5.18 -24.61
C ASP A 95 6.27 -5.76 -23.38
N GLY A 96 5.65 -5.66 -22.20
CA GLY A 96 6.23 -6.18 -20.95
C GLY A 96 7.28 -5.29 -20.28
N HIS A 97 7.55 -4.08 -20.78
CA HIS A 97 8.52 -3.14 -20.19
C HIS A 97 7.99 -2.49 -18.91
N VAL A 98 8.29 -3.09 -17.75
CA VAL A 98 7.70 -2.69 -16.45
C VAL A 98 8.13 -1.30 -16.00
N ASN A 99 9.30 -0.83 -16.43
CA ASN A 99 9.78 0.52 -16.13
C ASN A 99 8.86 1.60 -16.72
N VAL A 100 8.35 1.39 -17.94
CA VAL A 100 7.39 2.32 -18.57
C VAL A 100 6.04 2.26 -17.85
N VAL A 101 5.58 1.06 -17.53
CA VAL A 101 4.34 0.84 -16.77
C VAL A 101 4.40 1.52 -15.40
N ALA A 102 5.52 1.41 -14.69
CA ALA A 102 5.71 2.04 -13.38
C ALA A 102 5.54 3.57 -13.45
N VAL A 103 6.07 4.20 -14.50
CA VAL A 103 5.90 5.65 -14.75
C VAL A 103 4.43 5.99 -14.99
N GLN A 104 3.73 5.23 -15.84
CA GLN A 104 2.30 5.47 -16.13
C GLN A 104 1.42 5.35 -14.88
N PHE A 105 1.74 4.42 -14.00
CA PHE A 105 1.06 4.28 -12.72
C PHE A 105 1.63 5.18 -11.63
N GLY A 106 2.68 5.97 -11.86
CA GLY A 106 3.29 6.81 -10.81
C GLY A 106 3.69 6.00 -9.57
N VAL A 107 4.29 4.82 -9.78
CA VAL A 107 4.83 3.94 -8.73
C VAL A 107 6.33 3.69 -9.00
N SER A 108 7.03 3.08 -8.04
CA SER A 108 8.41 2.68 -8.29
C SER A 108 8.46 1.47 -9.22
N PRO A 109 9.53 1.27 -10.01
CA PRO A 109 9.74 0.05 -10.78
C PRO A 109 9.54 -1.20 -9.94
N LYS A 110 10.07 -1.18 -8.71
CA LYS A 110 9.97 -2.31 -7.79
C LYS A 110 8.53 -2.65 -7.42
N ALA A 111 7.69 -1.64 -7.17
CA ALA A 111 6.27 -1.86 -6.87
C ALA A 111 5.53 -2.46 -8.08
N ALA A 112 5.83 -1.99 -9.29
CA ALA A 112 5.25 -2.52 -10.52
C ALA A 112 5.70 -3.97 -10.80
N GLU A 113 6.97 -4.32 -10.57
CA GLU A 113 7.46 -5.70 -10.65
C GLU A 113 6.71 -6.63 -9.69
N VAL A 114 6.61 -6.24 -8.42
CA VAL A 114 5.89 -7.02 -7.40
C VAL A 114 4.42 -7.16 -7.80
N ARG A 115 3.82 -6.12 -8.37
CA ARG A 115 2.45 -6.20 -8.88
C ARG A 115 2.33 -7.21 -10.02
N ALA A 116 3.23 -7.18 -11.00
CA ALA A 116 3.23 -8.14 -12.09
C ALA A 116 3.36 -9.59 -11.57
N GLN A 117 4.28 -9.83 -10.63
CA GLN A 117 4.46 -11.12 -9.97
C GLN A 117 3.17 -11.59 -9.26
N SER A 118 2.52 -10.69 -8.50
CA SER A 118 1.25 -11.00 -7.81
C SER A 118 0.10 -11.35 -8.76
N LEU A 119 0.20 -10.95 -10.03
CA LEU A 119 -0.77 -11.22 -11.08
C LEU A 119 -0.35 -12.38 -12.01
N GLY A 120 0.80 -13.02 -11.75
CA GLY A 120 1.35 -14.11 -12.56
C GLY A 120 1.84 -13.67 -13.94
N LEU A 121 2.33 -12.43 -14.07
CA LEU A 121 2.79 -11.84 -15.33
C LEU A 121 4.32 -11.82 -15.40
N PHE A 122 4.86 -12.03 -16.60
CA PHE A 122 6.28 -11.86 -16.89
C PHE A 122 6.57 -10.43 -17.33
N VAL A 123 7.75 -9.92 -16.97
CA VAL A 123 8.16 -8.55 -17.27
C VAL A 123 9.63 -8.47 -17.67
N TYR A 124 9.95 -7.45 -18.46
CA TYR A 124 11.31 -7.02 -18.76
C TYR A 124 11.62 -5.75 -17.96
N ALA A 125 12.73 -5.76 -17.24
CA ALA A 125 13.28 -4.60 -16.53
C ALA A 125 14.15 -3.79 -17.49
#